data_AF-A0A328A9V4-F1
#
_entry.id   AF-A0A328A9V4-F1
#
_cell.length_a   1.000
_cell.length_b   1.000
_cell.length_c   1.000
_cell.angle_alpha   90.00
_cell.angle_beta   90.00
_cell.angle_gamma   90.00
#
_symmetry.space_group_name_H-M   'P 1'
#
loop_
_entity.id
_entity.type
_entity.pdbx_description
1 polymer ?
#
loop_
_entity_poly.entity_id
_entity_poly.type
_entity_poly.pdbx_seq_one_letter_code
_entity_poly.pdbx_strand_id
1 'polypeptide(L)'
;MHLKVVAARARGDASQELVRLEAVEACDLADYILADCTYDSKGTTSNLHRHTFWFPPTTVAKGDRVVLLTGKGKDATTREAGEPAEHRFYWGLSAAVWNDDGDKVTLIRIAAHKSVGFARKA
;
A
#
# COMPACT_ATOMS: atom_id res chain seq x y z
N MET A 1 0.96 7.45 -13.87
CA MET A 1 1.14 7.43 -12.40
C MET A 1 2.63 7.36 -12.10
N HIS A 2 3.12 7.96 -11.02
CA HIS A 2 4.56 8.00 -10.70
C HIS A 2 5.00 6.82 -9.82
N LEU A 3 4.04 6.06 -9.29
CA LEU A 3 4.23 4.81 -8.58
C LEU A 3 3.48 3.69 -9.31
N LYS A 4 4.05 2.50 -9.42
CA LYS A 4 3.41 1.31 -10.01
C LYS A 4 3.46 0.12 -9.06
N VAL A 5 2.44 -0.72 -9.09
CA VAL A 5 2.50 -2.05 -8.45
C VAL A 5 3.35 -2.96 -9.33
N VAL A 6 4.35 -3.60 -8.73
CA VAL A 6 5.25 -4.56 -9.41
C VAL A 6 4.80 -5.99 -9.12
N ALA A 7 4.40 -6.26 -7.88
CA ALA A 7 4.12 -7.62 -7.43
C ALA A 7 3.27 -7.65 -6.16
N ALA A 8 2.41 -8.66 -6.04
CA ALA A 8 1.84 -9.14 -4.78
C ALA A 8 2.35 -10.56 -4.51
N ARG A 9 2.70 -10.89 -3.27
CA ARG A 9 3.31 -12.18 -2.90
C ARG A 9 2.77 -12.69 -1.56
N ALA A 10 2.94 -14.00 -1.34
CA ALA A 10 2.57 -14.70 -0.11
C ALA A 10 1.10 -14.48 0.32
N ARG A 11 0.20 -14.54 -0.67
CA ARG A 11 -1.26 -14.44 -0.51
C ARG A 11 -1.74 -15.30 0.66
N GLY A 12 -2.48 -14.72 1.60
CA GLY A 12 -3.09 -15.45 2.72
C GLY A 12 -2.17 -15.71 3.92
N ASP A 13 -0.88 -15.36 3.86
CA ASP A 13 0.06 -15.47 4.98
C ASP A 13 0.38 -14.08 5.54
N ALA A 14 -0.29 -13.66 6.61
CA ALA A 14 -0.10 -12.34 7.23
C ALA A 14 1.36 -12.03 7.63
N SER A 15 2.19 -13.05 7.84
CA SER A 15 3.57 -12.87 8.26
C SER A 15 4.52 -12.57 7.10
N GLN A 16 4.12 -12.89 5.86
CA GLN A 16 4.95 -12.76 4.65
C GLN A 16 4.25 -11.99 3.51
N GLU A 17 2.93 -11.82 3.58
CA GLU A 17 2.13 -11.19 2.54
C GLU A 17 2.56 -9.74 2.34
N LEU A 18 2.86 -9.42 1.08
CA LEU A 18 3.40 -8.12 0.72
C LEU A 18 3.00 -7.67 -0.67
N VAL A 19 3.06 -6.37 -0.86
CA VAL A 19 3.00 -5.71 -2.16
C VAL A 19 4.28 -4.93 -2.39
N ARG A 20 4.91 -5.17 -3.54
CA ARG A 20 6.06 -4.39 -4.02
C ARG A 20 5.59 -3.36 -5.03
N LEU A 21 6.06 -2.13 -4.85
CA LEU A 21 5.88 -1.02 -5.75
C LEU A 21 7.24 -0.43 -6.13
N GLU A 22 7.25 0.34 -7.21
CA GLU A 22 8.43 1.02 -7.71
C GLU A 22 8.04 2.42 -8.16
N ALA A 23 8.83 3.41 -7.75
CA ALA A 23 8.70 4.78 -8.21
C ALA A 23 9.26 4.88 -9.63
N VAL A 24 8.39 5.14 -10.62
CA VAL A 24 8.82 5.37 -12.01
C VAL A 24 9.26 6.83 -12.24
N GLU A 25 8.82 7.73 -11.36
CA GLU A 25 9.22 9.13 -11.25
C GLU A 25 9.21 9.54 -9.77
N ALA A 26 9.83 10.67 -9.44
CA ALA A 26 9.78 11.18 -8.07
C ALA A 26 8.34 11.56 -7.68
N CYS A 27 7.93 11.20 -6.46
CA CYS A 27 6.62 11.55 -5.90
C CYS A 27 6.62 11.45 -4.37
N ASP A 28 5.57 11.98 -3.73
CA ASP A 28 5.27 11.70 -2.34
C ASP A 28 4.34 10.48 -2.25
N LEU A 29 4.67 9.52 -1.39
CA LEU A 29 3.82 8.35 -1.16
C LEU A 29 2.47 8.74 -0.52
N ALA A 30 2.38 9.85 0.20
CA ALA A 30 1.11 10.36 0.72
C ALA A 30 0.09 10.71 -0.37
N ASP A 31 0.49 10.78 -1.64
CA ASP A 31 -0.44 10.90 -2.76
C ASP A 31 -1.07 9.55 -3.16
N TYR A 32 -0.81 8.47 -2.42
CA TYR A 32 -1.22 7.12 -2.81
C TYR A 32 -1.93 6.36 -1.69
N ILE A 33 -2.95 5.59 -2.09
CA ILE A 33 -3.62 4.58 -1.27
C ILE A 33 -3.47 3.23 -1.97
N LEU A 34 -3.12 2.21 -1.21
CA LEU A 34 -3.25 0.82 -1.62
C LEU A 34 -4.55 0.24 -1.03
N ALA A 35 -5.32 -0.48 -1.83
CA ALA A 35 -6.58 -1.07 -1.38
C ALA A 35 -6.73 -2.54 -1.81
N ASP A 36 -7.45 -3.32 -1.01
CA ASP A 36 -8.06 -4.55 -1.49
C ASP A 36 -9.28 -4.23 -2.35
N CYS A 37 -9.31 -4.74 -3.59
CA CYS A 37 -10.55 -4.78 -4.35
C CYS A 37 -11.09 -6.20 -4.27
N THR A 38 -12.14 -6.35 -3.48
CA THR A 38 -12.95 -7.57 -3.45
C THR A 38 -13.94 -7.55 -4.61
N TYR A 39 -14.30 -8.72 -5.10
CA TYR A 39 -15.32 -8.89 -6.14
C TYR A 39 -16.61 -9.44 -5.52
N ASP A 40 -17.76 -9.06 -6.06
CA ASP A 40 -18.98 -9.81 -5.80
C ASP A 40 -18.95 -11.17 -6.51
N SER A 41 -19.93 -12.03 -6.23
CA SER A 41 -20.02 -13.38 -6.83
C SER A 41 -20.17 -13.38 -8.37
N LYS A 42 -20.29 -12.20 -9.00
CA LYS A 42 -20.38 -12.01 -10.45
C LYS A 42 -19.12 -11.40 -11.06
N GLY A 43 -18.06 -11.20 -10.26
CA GLY A 43 -16.81 -10.60 -10.73
C GLY A 43 -16.89 -9.10 -10.94
N THR A 44 -17.92 -8.43 -10.40
CA THR A 44 -18.02 -6.96 -10.39
C THR A 44 -17.20 -6.43 -9.22
N THR A 45 -16.40 -5.38 -9.44
CA THR A 45 -15.67 -4.74 -8.34
C THR A 45 -16.67 -4.30 -7.28
N SER A 46 -16.52 -4.86 -6.08
CA SER A 46 -17.31 -4.46 -4.92
C SER A 46 -16.92 -3.03 -4.52
N ASN A 47 -17.88 -2.26 -4.03
CA ASN A 47 -17.59 -0.95 -3.42
C ASN A 47 -17.03 -1.09 -1.99
N LEU A 48 -16.91 -2.32 -1.46
CA LEU A 48 -16.31 -2.60 -0.16
C LEU A 48 -14.78 -2.60 -0.27
N HIS A 49 -14.18 -1.42 -0.08
CA HIS A 49 -12.74 -1.27 0.20
C HIS A 49 -12.55 -1.41 1.71
N ARG A 50 -12.46 -2.64 2.20
CA ARG A 50 -12.41 -2.93 3.65
C ARG A 50 -11.03 -2.68 4.23
N HIS A 51 -10.00 -2.85 3.41
CA HIS A 51 -8.61 -2.66 3.79
C HIS A 51 -7.98 -1.65 2.85
N THR A 52 -7.81 -0.43 3.34
CA THR A 52 -6.99 0.59 2.68
C THR A 52 -5.77 0.94 3.54
N PHE A 53 -4.63 1.10 2.86
CA PHE A 53 -3.41 1.63 3.43
C PHE A 53 -3.11 2.95 2.74
N TRP A 54 -3.20 4.05 3.49
CA TRP A 54 -2.71 5.33 3.04
C TRP A 54 -1.26 5.46 3.50
N PHE A 55 -0.33 5.56 2.56
CA PHE A 55 1.07 5.74 2.90
C PHE A 55 1.29 7.05 3.67
N PRO A 56 2.20 7.06 4.66
CA PRO A 56 2.60 8.29 5.31
C PRO A 56 3.41 9.18 4.34
N PRO A 57 3.54 10.49 4.62
CA PRO A 57 4.39 11.39 3.84
C PRO A 57 5.81 10.83 3.73
N THR A 58 6.24 10.56 2.51
CA THR A 58 7.56 9.99 2.21
C THR A 58 7.89 10.29 0.76
N THR A 59 8.88 11.15 0.53
CA THR A 59 9.37 11.42 -0.82
C THR A 59 10.25 10.28 -1.29
N VAL A 60 9.94 9.75 -2.47
CA VAL A 60 10.72 8.70 -3.14
C VAL A 60 11.28 9.23 -4.46
N ALA A 61 12.48 8.79 -4.82
CA ALA A 61 13.10 9.10 -6.10
C ALA A 61 12.75 8.04 -7.17
N LYS A 62 12.93 8.39 -8.44
CA LYS A 62 12.81 7.42 -9.53
C LYS A 62 13.73 6.22 -9.28
N GLY A 63 13.16 5.01 -9.37
CA GLY A 63 13.83 3.74 -9.14
C GLY A 63 13.73 3.23 -7.70
N ASP A 64 13.38 4.08 -6.72
CA ASP A 64 13.20 3.64 -5.33
C ASP A 64 12.06 2.60 -5.26
N ARG A 65 12.25 1.64 -4.36
CA ARG A 65 11.35 0.50 -4.14
C ARG A 65 10.53 0.76 -2.89
N VAL A 66 9.26 0.38 -2.94
CA VAL A 66 8.37 0.41 -1.78
C VAL A 66 7.83 -0.99 -1.53
N VAL A 67 7.85 -1.43 -0.29
CA VAL A 67 7.30 -2.72 0.13
C VAL A 67 6.32 -2.47 1.25
N LEU A 68 5.05 -2.81 1.02
CA LEU A 68 4.04 -2.84 2.08
C LEU A 68 3.83 -4.29 2.51
N LEU A 69 4.10 -4.59 3.78
CA LEU A 69 3.78 -5.87 4.41
C LEU A 69 2.47 -5.74 5.19
N THR A 70 1.62 -6.75 5.13
CA THR A 70 0.31 -6.70 5.83
C THR A 70 0.44 -6.92 7.33
N GLY A 71 1.40 -7.73 7.76
CA GLY A 71 1.67 -8.01 9.16
C GLY A 71 2.19 -6.83 9.99
N LYS A 72 2.51 -7.14 11.25
CA LYS A 72 3.13 -6.21 12.20
C LYS A 72 4.62 -6.04 11.92
N GLY A 73 5.13 -4.84 12.16
CA GLY A 73 6.55 -4.53 12.10
C GLY A 73 6.80 -3.05 12.34
N LYS A 74 8.02 -2.62 12.03
CA LYS A 74 8.43 -1.23 12.14
C LYS A 74 8.93 -0.75 10.79
N ASP A 75 8.37 0.37 10.35
CA ASP A 75 8.77 0.99 9.10
C ASP A 75 10.27 1.28 9.08
N ALA A 76 10.88 1.09 7.91
CA ALA A 76 12.31 1.26 7.72
C ALA A 76 12.61 1.70 6.30
N THR A 77 13.71 2.44 6.13
CA THR A 77 14.28 2.73 4.81
C THR A 77 15.71 2.25 4.79
N THR A 78 16.07 1.47 3.78
CA THR A 78 17.45 1.04 3.54
C THR A 78 17.95 1.61 2.22
N ARG A 79 19.20 2.06 2.19
CA ARG A 79 19.84 2.57 0.97
C ARG A 79 21.29 2.11 0.98
N GLU A 80 21.62 1.19 0.09
CA GLU A 80 23.00 0.82 -0.18
C GLU A 80 23.63 1.84 -1.15
N ALA A 81 24.94 2.01 -1.08
CA ALA A 81 25.63 2.99 -1.92
C ALA A 81 25.49 2.62 -3.40
N GLY A 82 24.96 3.54 -4.21
CA GLY A 82 24.74 3.32 -5.64
C GLY A 82 23.44 2.61 -6.00
N GLU A 83 22.67 2.16 -5.02
CA GLU A 83 21.39 1.48 -5.24
C GLU A 83 20.19 2.39 -4.93
N PRO A 84 19.03 2.17 -5.58
CA PRO A 84 17.78 2.79 -5.16
C PRO A 84 17.42 2.42 -3.72
N ALA A 85 16.79 3.34 -2.98
CA ALA A 85 16.32 3.03 -1.63
C ALA A 85 15.18 2.02 -1.67
N GLU A 86 15.07 1.24 -0.60
CA GLU A 86 13.90 0.42 -0.31
C GLU A 86 13.20 0.94 0.94
N HIS A 87 11.94 1.34 0.79
CA HIS A 87 11.07 1.81 1.86
C HIS A 87 10.11 0.68 2.24
N ARG A 88 10.22 0.18 3.47
CA ARG A 88 9.35 -0.85 4.02
C ARG A 88 8.33 -0.23 4.96
N PHE A 89 7.08 -0.59 4.74
CA PHE A 89 5.93 -0.20 5.56
C PHE A 89 5.22 -1.44 6.07
N TYR A 90 4.61 -1.32 7.26
CA TYR A 90 3.83 -2.39 7.87
C TYR A 90 2.41 -1.92 8.14
N TRP A 91 1.43 -2.67 7.61
CA TRP A 91 0.01 -2.39 7.83
C TRP A 91 -0.42 -2.67 9.27
N GLY A 92 0.33 -3.50 10.01
CA GLY A 92 0.09 -3.75 11.42
C GLY A 92 -1.03 -4.75 11.70
N LEU A 93 -1.52 -5.45 10.68
CA LEU A 93 -2.63 -6.38 10.80
C LEU A 93 -2.15 -7.72 11.40
N SER A 94 -3.10 -8.46 11.98
CA SER A 94 -2.86 -9.82 12.49
C SER A 94 -3.34 -10.91 11.52
N ALA A 95 -3.90 -10.50 10.37
CA ALA A 95 -4.42 -11.37 9.33
C ALA A 95 -4.02 -10.82 7.96
N ALA A 96 -3.95 -11.71 6.97
CA ALA A 96 -3.70 -11.35 5.58
C ALA A 96 -4.87 -10.53 5.02
N VAL A 97 -4.56 -9.62 4.10
CA VAL A 97 -5.54 -8.75 3.43
C VAL A 97 -6.11 -9.46 2.20
N TRP A 98 -5.28 -10.14 1.42
CA TRP A 98 -5.71 -10.82 0.20
C TRP A 98 -5.79 -12.32 0.45
N ASN A 99 -6.87 -12.78 1.07
CA ASN A 99 -7.07 -14.18 1.43
C ASN A 99 -8.15 -14.90 0.60
N ASP A 100 -8.92 -14.16 -0.22
CA ASP A 100 -10.00 -14.71 -1.03
C ASP A 100 -9.58 -14.88 -2.51
N ASP A 101 -10.26 -15.79 -3.21
CA ASP A 101 -10.01 -15.97 -4.65
C ASP A 101 -10.51 -14.77 -5.45
N GLY A 102 -9.68 -14.31 -6.38
CA GLY A 102 -9.99 -13.15 -7.22
C GLY A 102 -9.62 -11.80 -6.61
N ASP A 103 -9.13 -11.78 -5.37
CA ASP A 103 -8.59 -10.60 -4.72
C ASP A 103 -7.54 -9.88 -5.57
N LYS A 104 -7.65 -8.54 -5.61
CA LYS A 104 -6.71 -7.70 -6.35
C LYS A 104 -6.15 -6.57 -5.50
N VAL A 105 -4.90 -6.22 -5.82
CA VAL A 105 -4.25 -5.03 -5.32
C VAL A 105 -4.62 -3.86 -6.22
N THR A 106 -5.19 -2.81 -5.64
CA THR A 106 -5.50 -1.57 -6.35
C THR A 106 -4.65 -0.44 -5.80
N LEU A 107 -3.96 0.27 -6.69
CA LEU A 107 -3.23 1.50 -6.37
C LEU A 107 -4.02 2.71 -6.85
N ILE A 108 -4.34 3.61 -5.92
CA ILE A 108 -5.10 4.82 -6.18
C ILE A 108 -4.17 6.01 -5.97
N ARG A 109 -4.10 6.90 -6.95
CA ARG A 109 -3.44 8.20 -6.80
C ARG A 109 -4.48 9.25 -6.39
N ILE A 110 -4.20 9.96 -5.32
CA ILE A 110 -4.97 11.09 -4.81
C ILE A 110 -4.44 12.35 -5.49
N ALA A 111 -5.26 13.00 -6.31
CA ALA A 111 -4.88 14.31 -6.87
C ALA A 111 -5.08 15.45 -5.86
N ALA A 112 -6.06 15.30 -4.97
CA ALA A 112 -6.35 16.20 -3.86
C ALA A 112 -7.16 15.45 -2.80
N HIS A 113 -6.97 15.80 -1.53
CA HIS A 113 -7.85 15.38 -0.44
C HIS A 113 -8.08 16.52 0.54
N LYS A 114 -9.18 16.45 1.27
CA LYS A 114 -9.49 17.36 2.37
C LYS A 114 -10.07 16.54 3.51
N SER A 115 -9.55 16.75 4.71
CA SER A 115 -10.04 16.11 5.93
C SER A 115 -10.65 17.16 6.86
N VAL A 116 -11.73 16.79 7.53
CA VAL A 116 -12.34 17.58 8.61
C VAL A 116 -12.41 16.72 9.86
N GLY A 117 -12.04 17.28 11.00
CA GLY A 117 -12.08 16.58 12.28
C GLY A 117 -13.44 16.73 12.97
N PHE A 118 -13.87 15.70 13.69
CA PHE A 118 -14.91 15.87 14.70
C PHE A 118 -14.34 16.62 15.90
N ALA A 119 -15.16 17.41 16.58
CA ALA A 119 -14.79 18.00 17.86
C ALA A 119 -14.44 16.86 18.84
N ARG A 120 -13.28 16.95 19.51
CA ARG A 120 -12.96 16.03 20.60
C ARG A 120 -13.98 16.26 21.71
N LYS A 121 -14.71 15.22 22.12
CA LYS A 121 -15.45 15.27 23.38
C LYS A 121 -14.41 15.33 24.51
N ALA A 122 -14.57 16.32 25.39
CA ALA A 122 -13.75 16.49 26.59
C ALA A 122 -13.91 15.29 27.53
#